data_AF-L7N1F7-F1
#
_entry.id   AF-L7N1F7-F1
#
_cell.length_a   1.000
_cell.length_b   1.000
_cell.length_c   1.000
_cell.angle_alpha   90.00
_cell.angle_beta   90.00
_cell.angle_gamma   90.00
#
_symmetry.space_group_name_H-M   'P 1'
#
loop_
_entity.id
_entity.type
_entity.pdbx_description
1 polymer ?
#
loop_
_entity_poly.entity_id
_entity_poly.type
_entity_poly.pdbx_seq_one_letter_code
_entity_poly.pdbx_strand_id
1 'polypeptide(L)'
;MADEKPKEGVKTEYNYHIHLQVVGQDGSGVQFKIKRRTPLSEGMKAYCERLGLPMRQIRFQSDRQLINETHTSQLDIEDEDTTGVFQQQTGGPA
;
A
#
# COMPACT_ATOMS: atom_id res chain seq x y z
N MET A 1 14.68 23.60 -5.84
CA MET A 1 13.39 23.57 -5.13
C MET A 1 13.38 22.25 -4.40
N ALA A 2 13.56 22.30 -3.08
CA ALA A 2 13.78 21.14 -2.24
C ALA A 2 12.48 20.87 -1.48
N ASP A 3 11.73 19.87 -1.94
CA ASP A 3 10.63 19.30 -1.18
C ASP A 3 11.21 18.32 -0.16
N GLU A 4 11.87 18.88 0.85
CA GLU A 4 12.26 18.17 2.07
C GLU A 4 11.01 18.05 2.94
N LYS A 5 10.33 16.89 2.82
CA LYS A 5 9.19 16.55 3.67
C LYS A 5 9.72 16.12 5.05
N PRO A 6 9.37 16.81 6.15
CA PRO A 6 9.92 16.49 7.47
C PRO A 6 9.41 15.14 7.95
N LYS A 7 10.34 14.19 8.14
CA LYS A 7 10.13 12.94 8.88
C LYS A 7 10.56 13.17 10.33
N GLU A 8 9.73 13.80 11.13
CA GLU A 8 9.98 13.87 12.58
C GLU A 8 8.74 13.54 13.42
N GLY A 9 8.94 12.61 14.35
CA GLY A 9 8.40 12.74 15.70
C GLY A 9 7.04 12.12 16.00
N VAL A 10 6.98 10.79 16.17
CA VAL A 10 6.09 10.17 17.18
C VAL A 10 6.82 8.99 17.83
N LYS A 11 7.53 9.29 18.92
CA LYS A 11 7.79 8.36 20.04
C LYS A 11 6.52 8.37 20.90
N THR A 12 5.59 7.48 20.64
CA THR A 12 4.53 7.14 21.60
C THR A 12 4.31 5.64 21.56
N GLU A 13 4.31 5.07 22.76
CA GLU A 13 4.24 3.68 23.19
C GLU A 13 2.92 2.94 22.84
N TYR A 14 2.37 3.19 21.65
CA TYR A 14 1.24 2.44 21.07
C TYR A 14 1.64 1.91 19.68
N ASN A 15 2.85 1.38 19.57
CA ASN A 15 3.41 0.83 18.34
C ASN A 15 2.80 -0.54 18.03
N TYR A 16 1.50 -0.58 17.74
CA TYR A 16 0.92 -1.70 17.02
C TYR A 16 1.38 -1.56 15.56
N HIS A 17 2.56 -2.12 15.30
CA HIS A 17 3.03 -2.33 13.94
C HIS A 17 2.29 -3.53 13.39
N ILE A 18 1.61 -3.33 12.29
CA ILE A 18 0.95 -4.40 11.55
C ILE A 18 1.88 -4.85 10.43
N HIS A 19 1.95 -6.16 10.24
CA HIS A 19 2.61 -6.79 9.12
C HIS A 19 1.62 -6.88 7.96
N LEU A 20 1.81 -6.04 6.95
CA LEU A 20 1.01 -6.06 5.73
C LEU A 20 1.78 -6.75 4.62
N GLN A 21 1.23 -7.81 4.04
CA GLN A 21 1.81 -8.44 2.87
C GLN A 21 1.12 -7.96 1.60
N VAL A 22 1.87 -7.32 0.70
CA VAL A 22 1.38 -6.87 -0.60
C VAL A 22 1.82 -7.86 -1.66
N VAL A 23 0.90 -8.66 -2.20
CA VAL A 23 1.19 -9.72 -3.19
C VAL A 23 0.62 -9.36 -4.55
N GLY A 24 1.47 -9.33 -5.57
CA GLY A 24 1.05 -9.13 -6.96
C GLY A 24 0.47 -10.41 -7.58
N GLN A 25 -0.22 -10.26 -8.71
CA GLN A 25 -0.76 -11.37 -9.52
C GLN A 25 0.29 -12.40 -9.95
N ASP A 26 1.54 -12.00 -10.06
CA ASP A 26 2.69 -12.83 -10.45
C ASP A 26 3.21 -13.70 -9.28
N GLY A 27 2.65 -13.55 -8.07
CA GLY A 27 3.19 -14.16 -6.85
C GLY A 27 4.34 -13.36 -6.24
N SER A 28 4.84 -12.34 -6.94
CA SER A 28 5.79 -11.36 -6.44
C SER A 28 5.15 -10.46 -5.39
N GLY A 29 5.54 -10.64 -4.12
CA GLY A 29 5.01 -9.87 -2.99
C GLY A 29 6.08 -9.19 -2.14
N VAL A 30 5.71 -8.06 -1.54
CA VAL A 30 6.55 -7.29 -0.62
C VAL A 30 5.82 -7.18 0.71
N GLN A 31 6.50 -7.52 1.79
CA GLN A 31 5.97 -7.33 3.13
C GLN A 31 6.38 -5.94 3.65
N PHE A 32 5.39 -5.18 4.12
CA PHE A 32 5.56 -3.87 4.73
C PHE A 32 5.20 -3.95 6.21
N LYS A 33 6.03 -3.31 7.03
CA LYS A 33 5.72 -3.09 8.43
C LYS A 33 5.28 -1.64 8.59
N ILE A 34 3.98 -1.42 8.76
CA ILE A 34 3.39 -0.09 8.93
C ILE A 34 2.76 0.04 10.31
N LYS A 35 2.62 1.27 10.81
CA LYS A 35 1.85 1.49 12.05
C LYS A 35 0.36 1.47 11.70
N ARG A 36 -0.48 0.97 12.61
CA ARG A 36 -1.95 0.93 12.43
C ARG A 36 -2.59 2.28 12.06
N ARG A 37 -1.99 3.41 12.45
CA ARG A 37 -2.45 4.77 12.08
C ARG A 37 -1.87 5.31 10.77
N THR A 38 -0.89 4.63 10.18
CA THR A 38 -0.27 5.04 8.94
C THR A 38 -1.17 4.64 7.77
N PRO A 39 -1.49 5.55 6.84
CA PRO A 39 -2.31 5.21 5.69
C PRO A 39 -1.57 4.26 4.73
N LEU A 40 -2.31 3.31 4.15
CA LEU A 40 -1.77 2.33 3.20
C LEU A 40 -1.18 2.97 1.94
N SER A 41 -1.59 4.21 1.64
CA SER A 41 -1.16 4.97 0.45
C SER A 41 0.37 5.14 0.36
N GLU A 42 1.08 5.21 1.49
CA GLU A 42 2.55 5.21 1.51
C GLU A 42 3.14 3.87 1.02
N GLY A 43 2.59 2.75 1.49
CA GLY A 43 2.98 1.40 1.04
C GLY A 43 2.64 1.17 -0.43
N MET A 44 1.48 1.65 -0.86
CA MET A 44 1.07 1.61 -2.27
C MET A 44 2.02 2.41 -3.16
N LYS A 45 2.41 3.63 -2.75
CA LYS A 45 3.39 4.45 -3.49
C LYS A 45 4.73 3.75 -3.62
N ALA A 46 5.26 3.22 -2.52
CA ALA A 46 6.53 2.50 -2.53
C ALA A 46 6.48 1.28 -3.47
N TYR A 47 5.37 0.53 -3.47
CA TYR A 47 5.17 -0.60 -4.38
C TYR A 47 5.06 -0.17 -5.85
N CYS A 48 4.33 0.91 -6.11
CA CYS A 48 4.16 1.52 -7.42
C CYS A 48 5.50 1.99 -8.01
N GLU A 49 6.31 2.69 -7.21
CA GLU A 49 7.66 3.14 -7.57
C GLU A 49 8.60 1.95 -7.80
N ARG A 50 8.53 0.90 -6.97
CA ARG A 50 9.31 -0.33 -7.13
C ARG A 50 9.03 -1.04 -8.45
N LEU A 51 7.76 -1.10 -8.85
CA LEU A 51 7.36 -1.73 -10.11
C LEU A 51 7.55 -0.82 -11.33
N GLY A 52 7.74 0.49 -11.12
CA GLY A 52 7.76 1.47 -12.21
C GLY A 52 6.44 1.58 -12.96
N LEU A 53 5.34 1.14 -12.35
CA LEU A 53 4.00 1.23 -12.94
C LEU A 53 3.27 2.45 -12.38
N PRO A 54 2.29 3.02 -13.08
CA PRO A 54 1.46 4.09 -12.53
C PRO A 54 0.36 3.51 -11.63
N MET A 55 0.03 4.20 -10.52
CA MET A 55 -1.04 3.80 -9.59
C MET A 55 -2.39 3.60 -10.29
N ARG A 56 -2.61 4.27 -11.42
CA ARG A 56 -3.84 4.14 -12.19
C ARG A 56 -3.98 2.78 -12.86
N GLN A 57 -2.87 2.11 -13.16
CA GLN A 57 -2.78 0.79 -13.79
C GLN A 57 -2.74 -0.35 -12.76
N ILE A 58 -2.56 -0.06 -11.47
CA ILE A 58 -2.61 -1.07 -10.41
C ILE A 58 -3.79 -0.80 -9.47
N ARG A 59 -4.41 -1.86 -8.98
CA ARG A 59 -5.50 -1.80 -8.00
C ARG A 59 -5.12 -2.69 -6.82
N PHE A 60 -5.21 -2.11 -5.64
CA PHE A 60 -5.00 -2.82 -4.40
C PHE A 60 -6.35 -3.37 -3.93
N GLN A 61 -6.33 -4.59 -3.44
CA GLN A 61 -7.49 -5.28 -2.90
C GLN A 61 -7.10 -5.89 -1.56
N SER A 62 -7.77 -5.53 -0.47
CA SER A 62 -7.65 -6.20 0.84
C SER A 62 -9.02 -6.76 1.20
N ASP A 63 -9.04 -7.98 1.74
CA ASP A 63 -10.28 -8.72 2.08
C ASP A 63 -11.38 -8.61 1.01
N ARG A 64 -11.02 -8.83 -0.25
CA ARG A 64 -11.90 -8.71 -1.45
C ARG A 64 -12.46 -7.31 -1.74
N GLN A 65 -12.19 -6.29 -0.94
CA GLN A 65 -12.57 -4.90 -1.20
C GLN A 65 -11.47 -4.15 -1.94
N LEU A 66 -11.86 -3.38 -2.95
CA LEU A 66 -10.94 -2.48 -3.65
C LEU A 66 -10.54 -1.34 -2.72
N ILE A 67 -9.24 -1.20 -2.49
CA ILE A 67 -8.69 -0.15 -1.67
C ILE A 67 -8.39 1.06 -2.56
N ASN A 68 -9.07 2.16 -2.28
CA ASN A 68 -8.76 3.47 -2.85
C ASN A 68 -7.90 4.27 -1.88
N GLU A 69 -7.12 5.23 -2.40
CA GLU A 69 -6.23 6.08 -1.59
C GLU A 69 -6.95 6.81 -0.43
N THR A 70 -8.24 7.11 -0.62
CA THR A 70 -9.09 7.81 0.35
C THR A 70 -9.78 6.88 1.34
N HIS A 71 -9.92 5.59 1.02
CA HIS A 71 -10.67 4.63 1.85
C HIS A 71 -9.77 3.86 2.83
N THR A 72 -8.45 4.07 2.82
CA THR A 72 -7.50 3.34 3.68
C THR A 72 -7.74 3.54 5.17
N SER A 73 -8.34 4.66 5.58
CA SER A 73 -8.61 4.96 7.00
C SER A 73 -9.80 4.21 7.57
N GLN A 74 -10.66 3.62 6.73
CA GLN A 74 -11.82 2.82 7.14
C GLN A 74 -11.60 1.32 6.99
N LEU A 75 -10.48 0.92 6.41
CA LEU A 75 -10.09 -0.48 6.36
C LEU A 75 -9.46 -0.84 7.69
N ASP A 76 -10.09 -1.75 8.43
CA ASP A 76 -9.50 -2.40 9.61
C ASP A 76 -8.38 -3.33 9.12
N ILE A 77 -7.24 -2.74 8.75
CA ILE A 77 -6.05 -3.52 8.40
C ILE A 77 -5.50 -4.10 9.69
N GLU A 78 -5.57 -5.42 9.81
CA GLU A 78 -5.05 -6.17 10.94
C GLU A 78 -3.56 -6.54 10.76
N ASP A 79 -2.96 -7.04 11.84
CA ASP A 79 -1.64 -7.67 11.75
C ASP A 79 -1.75 -8.96 10.94
N GLU A 80 -0.80 -9.20 10.03
CA GLU A 80 -0.82 -10.29 9.05
C GLU A 80 -1.83 -10.12 7.89
N ASP A 81 -2.42 -8.93 7.71
CA ASP A 81 -3.29 -8.67 6.57
C ASP A 81 -2.55 -8.84 5.23
N THR A 82 -3.24 -9.43 4.26
CA THR A 82 -2.71 -9.66 2.92
C THR A 82 -3.49 -8.84 1.91
N THR A 83 -2.82 -7.86 1.31
CA THR A 83 -3.34 -7.06 0.21
C THR A 83 -2.88 -7.65 -1.12
N GLY A 84 -3.84 -8.06 -1.96
CA GLY A 84 -3.61 -8.41 -3.35
C GLY A 84 -3.43 -7.15 -4.22
N VAL A 85 -2.51 -7.21 -5.19
CA VAL A 85 -2.35 -6.18 -6.21
C VAL A 85 -2.66 -6.76 -7.57
N PHE A 86 -3.61 -6.11 -8.23
CA PHE A 86 -4.07 -6.45 -9.56
C PHE A 86 -3.60 -5.37 -10.52
N GLN A 87 -2.89 -5.74 -11.58
CA GLN A 87 -2.76 -4.81 -12.69
C GLN A 87 -4.12 -4.72 -13.39
N GLN A 88 -4.69 -3.53 -13.39
CA GLN A 88 -5.75 -3.19 -14.31
C GLN A 88 -5.13 -3.30 -15.71
N GLN A 89 -5.44 -4.39 -16.41
CA GLN A 89 -5.05 -4.57 -17.79
C GLN A 89 -5.77 -3.51 -18.63
N THR A 90 -5.15 -2.33 -18.76
CA THR A 90 -5.40 -1.44 -19.88
C THR A 90 -4.88 -2.18 -21.10
N GLY A 91 -5.79 -2.70 -21.93
CA GLY A 91 -5.45 -3.34 -23.20
C GLY A 91 -4.41 -2.49 -23.92
N GLY A 92 -3.30 -3.11 -24.32
CA GLY A 92 -2.20 -2.40 -24.97
C GLY A 92 -2.69 -1.68 -26.23
N PRO A 93 -1.98 -0.63 -26.67
CA PRO A 93 -2.25 -0.06 -27.98
C PRO A 93 -2.04 -1.17 -29.03
N ALA A 94 -3.09 -1.42 -29.82
CA ALA A 94 -3.02 -2.29 -30.99
C ALA A 94 -1.97 -1.78 -31.99
#